data_AF-A0A242NYD0-F1
#
_entry.id   AF-A0A242NYD0-F1
#
_cell.length_a   1.000
_cell.length_b   1.000
_cell.length_c   1.000
_cell.angle_alpha   90.00
_cell.angle_beta   90.00
_cell.angle_gamma   90.00
#
_symmetry.space_group_name_H-M   'P 1'
#
loop_
_entity.id
_entity.type
_entity.pdbx_description
1 polymer ?
#
loop_
_entity_poly.entity_id
_entity_poly.type
_entity_poly.pdbx_seq_one_letter_code
_entity_poly.pdbx_strand_id
1 'polypeptide(L)'
;MNKQEINHFFDINKFEKNRNGSEWNFTISNGTQVRQIKESDGYTVEMRPVNSAYVYSSGYNKKGEITITGVRFYGNGVKKWIYFNDKQEIIKEIDNDQPYPFSIEALAELLKDNYGINLYDPRQILVMQRYIDTTNTHKPVYVVYAFQKNSTNKLDGLLIDGETGKVLFQMESYLRSESSVYDEYIKTTEEYKEGLYKIED
;
A
#
# COMPACT_ATOMS: atom_id res chain seq x y z
N MET A 1 -1.74 18.92 -0.69
CA MET A 1 -2.83 18.00 -0.34
C MET A 1 -3.40 18.46 1.00
N ASN A 2 -4.68 18.87 1.06
CA ASN A 2 -5.30 19.33 2.30
C ASN A 2 -5.29 18.19 3.34
N LYS A 3 -4.94 18.51 4.58
CA LYS A 3 -4.98 17.58 5.72
C LYS A 3 -6.40 17.02 5.80
N GLN A 4 -6.55 15.70 5.64
CA GLN A 4 -7.86 15.08 5.79
C GLN A 4 -8.34 15.32 7.22
N GLU A 5 -9.54 15.87 7.36
CA GLU A 5 -10.16 16.08 8.65
C GLU A 5 -10.46 14.70 9.26
N ILE A 6 -9.98 14.47 10.48
CA ILE A 6 -10.17 13.21 11.19
C ILE A 6 -11.60 13.20 11.71
N ASN A 7 -12.43 12.32 11.18
CA ASN A 7 -13.76 12.11 11.74
C ASN A 7 -13.65 11.21 12.98
N HIS A 8 -13.82 11.79 14.16
CA HIS A 8 -13.68 11.06 15.41
C HIS A 8 -14.83 10.08 15.71
N PHE A 9 -15.98 10.23 15.03
CA PHE A 9 -17.18 9.45 15.34
C PHE A 9 -17.83 8.85 14.08
N PHE A 10 -18.07 7.55 14.12
CA PHE A 10 -18.80 6.79 13.11
C PHE A 10 -20.31 6.88 13.37
N ASP A 11 -21.08 7.26 12.36
CA ASP A 11 -22.54 7.32 12.43
C ASP A 11 -23.16 5.92 12.27
N ILE A 12 -23.23 5.20 13.39
CA ILE A 12 -23.76 3.82 13.45
C ILE A 12 -25.20 3.77 12.95
N ASN A 13 -26.04 4.73 13.33
CA ASN A 13 -27.46 4.73 12.98
C ASN A 13 -27.65 4.86 11.47
N LYS A 14 -26.91 5.78 10.84
CA LYS A 14 -26.92 5.95 9.39
C LYS A 14 -26.38 4.70 8.70
N PHE A 15 -25.31 4.10 9.20
CA PHE A 15 -24.77 2.86 8.64
C PHE A 15 -25.77 1.70 8.70
N GLU A 16 -26.34 1.41 9.87
CA GLU A 16 -27.28 0.30 10.07
C GLU A 16 -28.55 0.44 9.20
N LYS A 17 -28.99 1.66 8.92
CA LYS A 17 -30.14 1.93 8.04
C LYS A 17 -29.85 1.65 6.56
N ASN A 18 -28.59 1.77 6.12
CA ASN A 18 -28.22 1.75 4.70
C ASN A 18 -27.37 0.53 4.28
N ARG A 19 -26.85 -0.24 5.23
CA ARG A 19 -25.99 -1.39 4.93
C ARG A 19 -26.74 -2.51 4.19
N ASN A 20 -26.00 -3.22 3.36
CA ASN A 20 -26.35 -4.50 2.78
C ASN A 20 -25.38 -5.56 3.32
N GLY A 21 -25.88 -6.51 4.12
CA GLY A 21 -25.00 -7.44 4.85
C GLY A 21 -24.13 -6.68 5.85
N SER A 22 -22.82 -6.93 5.87
CA SER A 22 -21.86 -6.25 6.76
C SER A 22 -21.37 -4.91 6.22
N GLU A 23 -21.85 -4.43 5.06
CA GLU A 23 -21.22 -3.31 4.38
C GLU A 23 -22.20 -2.26 3.89
N TRP A 24 -21.74 -1.01 3.81
CA TRP A 24 -22.42 0.06 3.10
C TRP A 24 -21.44 0.76 2.17
N ASN A 25 -21.74 0.73 0.88
CA ASN A 25 -20.93 1.34 -0.18
C ASN A 25 -21.70 2.50 -0.80
N PHE A 26 -21.05 3.66 -0.94
CA PHE A 26 -21.63 4.84 -1.59
C PHE A 26 -20.55 5.74 -2.19
N THR A 27 -20.97 6.74 -2.98
CA THR A 27 -20.07 7.72 -3.60
C THR A 27 -20.47 9.11 -3.13
N ILE A 28 -19.49 9.91 -2.70
CA ILE A 28 -19.71 11.31 -2.32
C ILE A 28 -19.51 12.25 -3.52
N SER A 29 -19.88 13.53 -3.38
CA SER A 29 -19.99 14.50 -4.48
C SER A 29 -18.73 14.68 -5.33
N ASN A 30 -17.54 14.49 -4.75
CA ASN A 30 -16.27 14.58 -5.48
C ASN A 30 -15.88 13.27 -6.20
N GLY A 31 -16.77 12.28 -6.25
CA GLY A 31 -16.55 10.97 -6.87
C GLY A 31 -15.81 9.96 -5.98
N THR A 32 -15.35 10.35 -4.78
CA THR A 32 -14.69 9.42 -3.85
C THR A 32 -15.64 8.30 -3.47
N GLN A 33 -15.19 7.06 -3.64
CA GLN A 33 -15.91 5.88 -3.19
C GLN A 33 -15.67 5.70 -1.69
N VAL A 34 -16.75 5.49 -0.94
CA VAL A 34 -16.72 5.23 0.49
C VAL A 34 -17.27 3.83 0.74
N ARG A 35 -16.50 3.02 1.44
CA ARG A 35 -16.90 1.69 1.92
C ARG A 35 -16.86 1.70 3.43
N GLN A 36 -18.00 1.42 4.04
CA GLN A 36 -18.13 1.23 5.49
C GLN A 36 -18.38 -0.25 5.76
N ILE A 37 -17.70 -0.81 6.75
CA ILE A 37 -17.71 -2.25 7.05
C ILE A 37 -17.96 -2.42 8.54
N LYS A 38 -18.85 -3.34 8.91
CA LYS A 38 -19.02 -3.83 10.28
C LYS A 38 -18.10 -5.01 10.52
N GLU A 39 -17.19 -4.83 11.47
CA GLU A 39 -16.26 -5.86 11.93
C GLU A 39 -16.77 -6.49 13.24
N SER A 40 -16.10 -7.54 13.71
CA SER A 40 -16.48 -8.20 14.98
C SER A 40 -16.26 -7.31 16.22
N ASP A 41 -15.31 -6.38 16.14
CA ASP A 41 -14.85 -5.49 17.21
C ASP A 41 -15.17 -3.99 16.96
N GLY A 42 -15.83 -3.67 15.85
CA GLY A 42 -16.21 -2.28 15.56
C GLY A 42 -16.55 -2.04 14.09
N TYR A 43 -16.02 -0.96 13.53
CA TYR A 43 -16.30 -0.52 12.16
C TYR A 43 -15.05 -0.04 11.45
N THR A 44 -14.99 -0.23 10.14
CA THR A 44 -13.95 0.31 9.27
C THR A 44 -14.58 1.23 8.23
N VAL A 45 -13.93 2.36 7.96
CA VAL A 45 -14.24 3.24 6.83
C VAL A 45 -13.05 3.27 5.90
N GLU A 46 -13.28 3.00 4.61
CA GLU A 46 -12.32 3.21 3.54
C GLU A 46 -12.82 4.29 2.57
N MET A 47 -11.95 5.22 2.21
CA MET A 47 -12.21 6.24 1.20
C MET A 47 -11.20 6.11 0.07
N ARG A 48 -11.71 5.93 -1.15
CA ARG A 48 -10.92 5.76 -2.37
C ARG A 48 -11.22 6.91 -3.33
N PRO A 49 -10.36 7.95 -3.39
CA PRO A 49 -10.53 9.00 -4.37
C PRO A 49 -10.53 8.43 -5.80
N VAL A 50 -11.19 9.13 -6.71
CA VAL A 50 -11.25 8.72 -8.12
C VAL A 50 -9.84 8.60 -8.68
N ASN A 51 -9.56 7.51 -9.40
CA ASN A 51 -8.28 7.25 -10.07
C ASN A 51 -7.05 7.38 -9.14
N SER A 52 -7.20 6.99 -7.88
CA SER A 52 -6.13 7.09 -6.87
C SER A 52 -5.67 5.71 -6.43
N ALA A 53 -4.36 5.51 -6.42
CA ALA A 53 -3.71 4.37 -5.77
C ALA A 53 -3.73 4.45 -4.23
N TYR A 54 -4.08 5.61 -3.67
CA TYR A 54 -4.25 5.81 -2.23
C TYR A 54 -5.65 5.42 -1.75
N VAL A 55 -5.68 4.79 -0.58
CA VAL A 55 -6.89 4.47 0.20
C VAL A 55 -6.73 5.06 1.59
N TYR A 56 -7.64 5.94 2.00
CA TYR A 56 -7.68 6.45 3.37
C TYR A 56 -8.54 5.52 4.20
N SER A 57 -8.07 5.18 5.40
CA SER A 57 -8.72 4.18 6.23
C SER A 57 -8.76 4.61 7.68
N SER A 58 -9.94 4.45 8.30
CA SER A 58 -10.15 4.73 9.71
C SER A 58 -10.89 3.55 10.35
N GLY A 59 -10.46 3.15 11.53
CA GLY A 59 -11.10 2.14 12.35
C GLY A 59 -11.78 2.79 13.55
N TYR A 60 -12.89 2.19 13.96
CA TYR A 60 -13.74 2.66 15.05
C TYR A 60 -14.13 1.48 15.93
N ASN A 61 -14.28 1.71 17.23
CA ASN A 61 -14.76 0.68 18.16
C ASN A 61 -16.29 0.47 18.02
N LYS A 62 -16.87 -0.45 18.82
CA LYS A 62 -18.31 -0.74 18.82
C LYS A 62 -19.21 0.46 19.17
N LYS A 63 -18.69 1.46 19.87
CA LYS A 63 -19.40 2.71 20.20
C LYS A 63 -19.30 3.73 19.06
N GLY A 64 -18.53 3.44 18.02
CA GLY A 64 -18.29 4.34 16.89
C GLY A 64 -17.20 5.37 17.16
N GLU A 65 -16.41 5.21 18.21
CA GLU A 65 -15.30 6.11 18.53
C GLU A 65 -14.06 5.70 17.74
N ILE A 66 -13.32 6.65 17.14
CA ILE A 66 -12.14 6.35 16.34
C ILE A 66 -11.06 5.69 17.20
N THR A 67 -10.43 4.65 16.66
CA THR A 67 -9.31 3.94 17.29
C THR A 67 -8.02 4.11 16.50
N ILE A 68 -8.13 4.28 15.19
CA ILE A 68 -6.99 4.36 14.28
C ILE A 68 -7.37 5.10 13.01
N THR A 69 -6.43 5.85 12.43
CA THR A 69 -6.57 6.38 11.06
C THR A 69 -5.23 6.43 10.36
N GLY A 70 -5.26 6.24 9.05
CA GLY A 70 -4.06 6.29 8.22
C GLY A 70 -4.38 6.21 6.74
N VAL A 71 -3.34 6.03 5.95
CA VAL A 71 -3.44 5.90 4.49
C VAL A 71 -2.65 4.69 4.03
N ARG A 72 -3.17 4.05 2.98
CA ARG A 72 -2.51 2.96 2.27
C ARG A 72 -2.23 3.37 0.83
N PHE A 73 -1.16 2.82 0.25
CA PHE A 73 -0.82 2.93 -1.17
C PHE A 73 -0.63 1.52 -1.72
N TYR A 74 -1.48 1.10 -2.67
CA TYR A 74 -1.57 -0.31 -3.12
C TYR A 74 -1.66 -1.33 -1.97
N GLY A 75 -2.34 -0.97 -0.87
CA GLY A 75 -2.48 -1.83 0.31
C GLY A 75 -1.38 -1.70 1.35
N ASN A 76 -0.23 -1.12 1.01
CA ASN A 76 0.86 -0.87 1.96
C ASN A 76 0.54 0.33 2.85
N GLY A 77 0.80 0.26 4.16
CA GLY A 77 0.75 1.43 5.03
C GLY A 77 1.78 2.48 4.60
N VAL A 78 1.35 3.72 4.45
CA VAL A 78 2.23 4.85 4.08
C VAL A 78 1.92 6.04 4.98
N LYS A 79 2.84 7.01 5.06
CA LYS A 79 2.74 8.16 5.95
C LYS A 79 2.48 7.73 7.40
N LYS A 80 1.94 8.65 8.19
CA LYS A 80 1.59 8.41 9.58
C LYS A 80 0.28 7.66 9.75
N TRP A 81 0.32 6.64 10.59
CA TRP A 81 -0.83 5.98 11.19
C TRP A 81 -0.98 6.44 12.63
N ILE A 82 -2.14 6.98 12.97
CA ILE A 82 -2.43 7.62 14.26
C ILE A 82 -3.42 6.75 15.02
N TYR A 83 -3.12 6.48 16.29
CA TYR A 83 -3.95 5.66 17.18
C TYR A 83 -4.47 6.49 18.34
N PHE A 84 -5.71 6.21 18.75
CA PHE A 84 -6.44 6.96 19.75
C PHE A 84 -6.81 6.08 20.94
N ASN A 85 -6.86 6.68 22.13
CA ASN A 85 -7.48 6.06 23.30
C ASN A 85 -9.00 6.34 23.38
N ASP A 86 -9.65 5.78 24.39
CA ASP A 86 -11.09 5.99 24.64
C ASP A 86 -11.46 7.46 24.90
N LYS A 87 -10.51 8.30 25.32
CA LYS A 87 -10.70 9.75 25.51
C LYS A 87 -10.48 10.56 24.23
N GLN A 88 -10.27 9.90 23.09
CA GLN A 88 -9.99 10.52 21.79
C GLN A 88 -8.66 11.27 21.72
N GLU A 89 -7.72 10.93 22.61
CA GLU A 89 -6.36 11.48 22.62
C GLU A 89 -5.43 10.56 21.82
N ILE A 90 -4.47 11.15 21.11
CA ILE A 90 -3.45 10.41 20.36
C ILE A 90 -2.53 9.70 21.36
N ILE A 91 -2.39 8.38 21.21
CA ILE A 91 -1.49 7.56 22.05
C ILE A 91 -0.29 7.02 21.29
N LYS A 92 -0.37 6.97 19.96
CA LYS A 92 0.72 6.46 19.12
C LYS A 92 0.62 7.05 17.72
N GLU A 93 1.77 7.41 17.16
CA GLU A 93 1.95 7.67 15.74
C GLU A 93 3.01 6.71 15.21
N ILE A 94 2.74 6.05 14.08
CA ILE A 94 3.72 5.23 13.35
C ILE A 94 3.92 5.88 11.99
N ASP A 95 5.12 6.38 11.74
CA ASP A 95 5.49 6.87 10.42
C ASP A 95 6.02 5.72 9.55
N ASN A 96 5.17 5.25 8.63
CA ASN A 96 5.49 4.12 7.75
C ASN A 96 6.44 4.52 6.62
N ASP A 97 6.66 5.83 6.41
CA ASP A 97 7.64 6.30 5.44
C ASP A 97 9.03 6.44 6.05
N GLN A 98 9.16 6.41 7.38
CA GLN A 98 10.43 6.58 8.09
C GLN A 98 11.53 5.61 7.64
N PRO A 99 11.26 4.31 7.38
CA PRO A 99 12.30 3.40 6.91
C PRO A 99 12.73 3.64 5.46
N TYR A 100 12.08 4.54 4.71
CA TYR A 100 12.30 4.71 3.28
C TYR A 100 12.69 6.15 2.95
N PRO A 101 13.97 6.52 3.13
CA PRO A 101 14.51 7.80 2.68
C PRO A 101 14.22 8.08 1.19
N PHE A 102 14.25 7.04 0.35
CA PHE A 102 13.78 7.14 -1.03
C PHE A 102 12.25 7.01 -1.06
N SER A 103 11.57 8.15 -1.21
CA SER A 103 10.12 8.23 -1.05
C SER A 103 9.33 7.61 -2.20
N ILE A 104 8.02 7.43 -2.00
CA ILE A 104 7.10 6.98 -3.05
C ILE A 104 7.02 8.01 -4.19
N GLU A 105 7.10 9.30 -3.88
CA GLU A 105 7.12 10.37 -4.88
C GLU A 105 8.38 10.26 -5.74
N ALA A 106 9.55 10.05 -5.13
CA ALA A 106 10.80 9.85 -5.86
C ALA A 106 10.78 8.55 -6.69
N LEU A 107 10.18 7.47 -6.15
CA LEU A 107 9.94 6.23 -6.89
C LEU A 107 9.03 6.46 -8.10
N ALA A 108 7.96 7.23 -7.95
CA ALA A 108 7.04 7.54 -9.05
C ALA A 108 7.74 8.34 -10.16
N GLU A 109 8.60 9.29 -9.81
CA GLU A 109 9.43 10.03 -10.76
C GLU A 109 10.41 9.11 -11.50
N LEU A 110 11.17 8.29 -10.76
CA LEU A 110 12.10 7.31 -11.32
C LEU A 110 11.41 6.37 -12.32
N LEU A 111 10.26 5.81 -11.94
CA LEU A 111 9.50 4.87 -12.77
C LEU A 111 8.94 5.54 -14.02
N LYS A 112 8.45 6.78 -13.89
CA LYS A 112 7.91 7.53 -15.02
C LYS A 112 9.01 7.89 -16.01
N ASP A 113 10.13 8.41 -15.54
CA ASP A 113 11.18 8.99 -16.39
C ASP A 113 12.03 7.91 -17.06
N ASN A 114 12.34 6.81 -16.36
CA ASN A 114 13.22 5.77 -16.89
C ASN A 114 12.46 4.61 -17.55
N TYR A 115 11.21 4.37 -17.16
CA TYR A 115 10.44 3.19 -17.60
C TYR A 115 9.09 3.53 -18.24
N GLY A 116 8.66 4.80 -18.22
CA GLY A 116 7.34 5.18 -18.72
C GLY A 116 6.19 4.60 -17.88
N ILE A 117 6.46 4.25 -16.63
CA ILE A 117 5.48 3.65 -15.71
C ILE A 117 4.87 4.74 -14.83
N ASN A 118 3.55 4.92 -14.92
CA ASN A 118 2.81 5.80 -14.04
C ASN A 118 2.38 5.04 -12.78
N LEU A 119 3.16 5.20 -11.70
CA LEU A 119 2.90 4.53 -10.42
C LEU A 119 1.53 4.89 -9.82
N TYR A 120 0.94 6.04 -10.15
CA TYR A 120 -0.36 6.45 -9.63
C TYR A 120 -1.54 5.92 -10.44
N ASP A 121 -1.32 5.29 -11.60
CA ASP A 121 -2.38 4.66 -12.40
C ASP A 121 -2.56 3.19 -12.01
N PRO A 122 -3.58 2.82 -11.21
CA PRO A 122 -3.79 1.45 -10.77
C PRO A 122 -4.13 0.49 -11.91
N ARG A 123 -4.40 0.98 -13.12
CA ARG A 123 -4.60 0.13 -14.32
C ARG A 123 -3.28 -0.34 -14.91
N GLN A 124 -2.19 0.38 -14.65
CA GLN A 124 -0.85 0.03 -15.13
C GLN A 124 -0.10 -0.85 -14.12
N ILE A 125 -0.42 -0.75 -12.84
CA ILE A 125 0.28 -1.46 -11.76
C ILE A 125 -0.49 -2.72 -11.36
N LEU A 126 0.14 -3.88 -11.52
CA LEU A 126 -0.38 -5.15 -11.00
C LEU A 126 -0.04 -5.31 -9.51
N VAL A 127 1.23 -5.08 -9.17
CA VAL A 127 1.74 -5.18 -7.79
C VAL A 127 2.62 -3.97 -7.52
N MET A 128 2.38 -3.35 -6.36
CA MET A 128 3.35 -2.47 -5.71
C MET A 128 3.38 -2.88 -4.25
N GLN A 129 4.53 -3.37 -3.81
CA GLN A 129 4.79 -3.75 -2.44
C GLN A 129 5.98 -2.97 -1.92
N ARG A 130 5.98 -2.74 -0.61
CA ARG A 130 7.15 -2.27 0.12
C ARG A 130 7.26 -3.01 1.43
N TYR A 131 8.46 -3.45 1.77
CA TYR A 131 8.74 -4.09 3.05
C TYR A 131 10.21 -3.92 3.41
N ILE A 132 10.54 -4.16 4.68
CA ILE A 132 11.93 -4.33 5.10
C ILE A 132 12.22 -5.83 4.92
N ASP A 133 13.14 -6.16 4.02
CA ASP A 133 13.62 -7.53 3.88
C ASP A 133 14.40 -7.92 5.12
N THR A 134 13.80 -8.70 6.01
CA THR A 134 14.42 -9.14 7.26
C THR A 134 15.24 -10.42 7.12
N THR A 135 15.24 -11.05 5.94
CA THR A 135 15.82 -12.38 5.74
C THR A 135 17.22 -12.28 5.15
N ASN A 136 17.39 -11.47 4.10
CA ASN A 136 18.66 -11.40 3.37
C ASN A 136 19.33 -10.03 3.53
N THR A 137 18.73 -9.00 2.94
CA THR A 137 19.39 -7.69 2.77
C THR A 137 19.27 -6.79 4.00
N HIS A 138 18.31 -7.04 4.89
CA HIS A 138 18.03 -6.21 6.08
C HIS A 138 17.69 -4.76 5.73
N LYS A 139 17.13 -4.54 4.52
CA LYS A 139 16.90 -3.22 3.93
C LYS A 139 15.45 -3.02 3.50
N PRO A 140 14.97 -1.77 3.50
CA PRO A 140 13.71 -1.43 2.85
C PRO A 140 13.82 -1.66 1.34
N VAL A 141 12.79 -2.26 0.75
CA VAL A 141 12.71 -2.51 -0.69
C VAL A 141 11.35 -2.12 -1.25
N TYR A 142 11.33 -1.72 -2.51
CA TYR A 142 10.13 -1.62 -3.33
C TYR A 142 10.13 -2.75 -4.36
N VAL A 143 9.00 -3.44 -4.47
CA VAL A 143 8.73 -4.42 -5.52
C VAL A 143 7.59 -3.91 -6.39
N VAL A 144 7.85 -3.77 -7.68
CA VAL A 144 6.87 -3.23 -8.64
C VAL A 144 6.73 -4.19 -9.82
N TYR A 145 5.48 -4.57 -10.12
CA TYR A 145 5.11 -5.22 -11.37
C TYR A 145 4.12 -4.34 -12.12
N ALA A 146 4.52 -3.87 -13.30
CA ALA A 146 3.70 -3.01 -14.15
C ALA A 146 3.44 -3.68 -15.50
N PHE A 147 2.24 -3.50 -16.04
CA PHE A 147 1.92 -3.95 -17.40
C PHE A 147 2.73 -3.19 -18.44
N GLN A 148 3.37 -3.95 -19.34
CA GLN A 148 4.00 -3.38 -20.51
C GLN A 148 2.97 -2.72 -21.43
N LYS A 149 3.38 -1.66 -22.11
CA LYS A 149 2.50 -0.93 -23.05
C LYS A 149 1.95 -1.89 -24.10
N ASN A 150 0.63 -1.85 -24.31
CA ASN A 150 -0.10 -2.70 -25.27
C ASN A 150 -0.06 -4.21 -24.97
N SER A 151 0.27 -4.61 -23.74
CA SER A 151 0.23 -6.02 -23.31
C SER A 151 -0.71 -6.21 -22.13
N THR A 152 -1.51 -7.27 -22.17
CA THR A 152 -2.38 -7.67 -21.05
C THR A 152 -1.79 -8.82 -20.24
N ASN A 153 -0.62 -9.34 -20.62
CA ASN A 153 -0.01 -10.50 -19.99
C ASN A 153 1.47 -10.32 -19.65
N LYS A 154 2.15 -9.35 -20.25
CA LYS A 154 3.58 -9.08 -19.99
C LYS A 154 3.73 -7.99 -18.94
N LEU A 155 4.69 -8.19 -18.05
CA LEU A 155 4.98 -7.33 -16.93
C LEU A 155 6.46 -6.96 -16.91
N ASP A 156 6.75 -5.72 -16.54
CA ASP A 156 8.08 -5.32 -16.08
C ASP A 156 8.12 -5.47 -14.57
N GLY A 157 8.97 -6.39 -14.08
CA GLY A 157 9.23 -6.59 -12.66
C GLY A 157 10.48 -5.83 -12.24
N LEU A 158 10.39 -4.99 -11.21
CA LEU A 158 11.49 -4.20 -10.67
C LEU A 158 11.64 -4.41 -9.16
N LEU A 159 12.88 -4.62 -8.73
CA LEU A 159 13.29 -4.56 -7.32
C LEU A 159 14.17 -3.33 -7.11
N ILE A 160 13.77 -2.45 -6.20
CA ILE A 160 14.41 -1.15 -5.98
C ILE A 160 14.74 -0.99 -4.50
N ASP A 161 15.96 -0.55 -4.20
CA ASP A 161 16.43 -0.24 -2.86
C ASP A 161 15.68 0.98 -2.30
N GLY A 162 15.01 0.82 -1.15
CA GLY A 162 14.16 1.84 -0.53
C GLY A 162 14.91 2.94 0.21
N GLU A 163 16.23 2.83 0.38
CA GLU A 163 17.06 3.88 0.97
C GLU A 163 17.62 4.80 -0.12
N THR A 164 18.03 4.22 -1.24
CA THR A 164 18.84 4.91 -2.27
C THR A 164 18.11 5.13 -3.59
N GLY A 165 17.05 4.36 -3.87
CA GLY A 165 16.38 4.34 -5.17
C GLY A 165 17.15 3.57 -6.25
N LYS A 166 18.24 2.89 -5.90
CA LYS A 166 18.98 2.05 -6.86
C LYS A 166 18.10 0.88 -7.30
N VAL A 167 17.95 0.70 -8.61
CA VAL A 167 17.35 -0.53 -9.17
C VAL A 167 18.34 -1.68 -8.95
N LEU A 168 17.95 -2.63 -8.10
CA LEU A 168 18.77 -3.79 -7.75
C LEU A 168 18.65 -4.87 -8.83
N PHE A 169 17.44 -5.06 -9.34
CA PHE A 169 17.15 -6.06 -10.36
C PHE A 169 15.93 -5.68 -11.18
N GLN A 170 15.90 -6.16 -12.42
CA GLN A 170 14.76 -6.02 -13.31
C GLN A 170 14.61 -7.28 -14.17
N MET A 171 13.37 -7.67 -14.45
CA MET A 171 13.07 -8.80 -15.33
C MET A 171 11.76 -8.59 -16.10
N GLU A 172 11.64 -9.23 -17.26
CA GLU A 172 10.34 -9.46 -17.87
C GLU A 172 9.65 -10.60 -17.11
N SER A 173 8.38 -10.43 -16.78
CA SER A 173 7.53 -11.46 -16.18
C SER A 173 6.18 -11.54 -16.89
N TYR A 174 5.36 -12.50 -16.47
CA TYR A 174 4.05 -12.78 -17.03
C TYR A 174 3.01 -12.87 -15.93
N LEU A 175 1.74 -12.54 -16.21
CA LEU A 175 0.66 -12.49 -15.21
C LEU A 175 0.47 -13.79 -14.40
N ARG A 176 0.85 -14.93 -14.98
CA ARG A 176 0.76 -16.27 -14.36
C ARG A 176 2.13 -16.87 -14.03
N SER A 177 3.17 -16.05 -14.06
CA SER A 177 4.51 -16.46 -13.64
C SER A 177 4.53 -16.64 -12.12
N GLU A 178 5.15 -17.71 -11.66
CA GLU A 178 5.43 -17.93 -10.24
C GLU A 178 6.76 -17.28 -9.82
N SER A 179 7.57 -16.80 -10.78
CA SER A 179 8.86 -16.17 -10.48
C SER A 179 8.72 -14.76 -9.91
N SER A 180 9.24 -14.59 -8.69
CA SER A 180 9.42 -13.30 -8.03
C SER A 180 10.70 -12.59 -8.46
N VAL A 181 10.64 -11.28 -8.73
CA VAL A 181 11.81 -10.43 -9.06
C VAL A 181 12.79 -10.38 -7.90
N TYR A 182 12.30 -10.53 -6.67
CA TYR A 182 13.12 -10.62 -5.48
C TYR A 182 13.89 -11.95 -5.46
N ASP A 183 13.21 -13.08 -5.64
CA ASP A 183 13.87 -14.39 -5.60
C ASP A 183 14.90 -14.53 -6.72
N GLU A 184 14.56 -14.07 -7.93
CA GLU A 184 15.49 -14.04 -9.05
C GLU A 184 16.70 -13.13 -8.77
N TYR A 185 16.50 -11.99 -8.10
CA TYR A 185 17.62 -11.16 -7.63
C TYR A 185 18.50 -11.92 -6.64
N ILE A 186 17.92 -12.53 -5.60
CA ILE A 186 18.67 -13.27 -4.58
C ILE A 186 19.54 -14.37 -5.21
N LYS A 187 19.01 -15.12 -6.20
CA LYS A 187 19.78 -16.15 -6.93
C LYS A 187 21.03 -15.60 -7.64
N THR A 188 21.06 -14.32 -7.98
CA THR A 188 22.23 -13.69 -8.64
C THR A 188 23.32 -13.25 -7.68
N THR A 189 23.04 -13.16 -6.37
CA THR A 189 23.98 -12.70 -5.35
C THR A 189 25.05 -13.76 -5.04
N GLU A 190 26.25 -13.33 -4.65
CA GLU A 190 27.31 -14.26 -4.21
C GLU A 190 26.94 -14.88 -2.86
N GLU A 191 26.28 -14.12 -1.99
CA GLU A 191 25.79 -14.56 -0.69
C GLU A 191 24.83 -15.75 -0.81
N TYR A 192 23.99 -15.80 -1.86
CA TYR A 192 23.16 -16.96 -2.12
C TYR A 192 23.98 -18.18 -2.57
N LYS A 193 24.98 -17.98 -3.45
CA LYS A 193 25.87 -19.06 -3.92
C LYS A 193 26.71 -19.65 -2.78
N GLU A 194 27.03 -18.82 -1.79
CA GLU A 194 27.72 -19.22 -0.56
C GLU A 194 26.78 -19.81 0.50
N GLY A 195 25.47 -19.84 0.25
CA GLY A 195 24.45 -20.39 1.16
C GLY A 195 24.09 -19.49 2.35
N LEU A 196 24.47 -18.21 2.30
CA LEU A 196 24.16 -17.21 3.33
C LEU A 196 22.75 -16.64 3.15
N TYR A 197 22.37 -16.34 1.90
CA TYR A 197 21.03 -15.89 1.57
C TYR A 197 20.10 -17.06 1.29
N LYS A 198 18.81 -16.87 1.58
CA LYS A 198 17.75 -17.87 1.44
C LYS A 198 16.58 -17.30 0.65
N ILE A 199 15.91 -18.17 -0.08
CA ILE A 199 14.62 -17.88 -0.69
C ILE A 199 13.59 -18.59 0.19
N GLU A 200 12.53 -17.89 0.57
CA GLU A 200 11.44 -18.50 1.33
C GLU A 200 10.57 -19.31 0.37
N ASP A 201 10.21 -20.54 0.79
CA ASP A 201 9.36 -21.46 0.02
C ASP A 201 7.88 -21.01 0.00
#